data_AF-A0A3M9N8K7-F1
#
_entry.id   AF-A0A3M9N8K7-F1
#
_cell.length_a   1.000
_cell.length_b   1.000
_cell.length_c   1.000
_cell.angle_alpha   90.00
_cell.angle_beta   90.00
_cell.angle_gamma   90.00
#
_symmetry.space_group_name_H-M   'P 1'
#
loop_
_entity.id
_entity.type
_entity.pdbx_description
1 polymer ?
#
loop_
_entity_poly.entity_id
_entity_poly.type
_entity_poly.pdbx_seq_one_letter_code
_entity_poly.pdbx_strand_id
1 'polypeptide(L)'
;MKKIMLSFILVCSAIISNACPACEAAQPKVLRGITHGAGPTSNWDYLAGIVTLLIVIGVLFFSIKWLISPGEKEENHIKRSVLNF
;
A
#
# COMPACT_ATOMS: atom_id res chain seq x y z
N MET A 1 -23.96 14.43 -1.31
CA MET A 1 -23.95 13.42 -2.39
C MET A 1 -23.15 13.87 -3.61
N LYS A 2 -23.48 14.99 -4.29
CA LYS A 2 -22.73 15.47 -5.47
C LYS A 2 -21.21 15.62 -5.26
N LYS A 3 -20.76 16.13 -4.11
CA LYS A 3 -19.33 16.27 -3.77
C LYS A 3 -18.62 14.92 -3.60
N ILE A 4 -19.29 13.94 -2.98
CA ILE A 4 -18.77 12.57 -2.82
C ILE A 4 -18.66 11.91 -4.20
N MET A 5 -19.67 12.10 -5.05
CA MET A 5 -19.68 11.58 -6.42
C MET A 5 -18.56 12.20 -7.27
N LEU A 6 -18.32 13.52 -7.13
CA LEU A 6 -17.22 14.22 -7.79
C LEU A 6 -15.84 13.73 -7.30
N SER A 7 -15.66 13.57 -5.99
CA SER A 7 -14.42 12.98 -5.45
C SER A 7 -14.21 11.56 -5.94
N PHE A 8 -15.27 10.75 -6.02
CA PHE A 8 -15.18 9.37 -6.50
C PHE A 8 -14.78 9.32 -7.98
N ILE A 9 -15.38 10.17 -8.82
CA ILE A 9 -15.02 10.30 -10.24
C ILE A 9 -13.56 10.74 -10.41
N LEU A 10 -13.08 11.67 -9.58
CA LEU A 10 -11.69 12.14 -9.62
C LEU A 10 -10.68 11.06 -9.20
N VAL A 11 -11.05 10.20 -8.24
CA VAL A 11 -10.21 9.06 -7.84
C VAL A 11 -10.21 7.99 -8.93
N CYS A 12 -11.36 7.69 -9.54
CA CYS A 12 -11.46 6.71 -10.61
C CYS A 12 -10.72 7.14 -11.89
N SER A 13 -10.66 8.43 -12.21
CA SER A 13 -9.96 8.91 -13.41
C SER A 13 -8.45 8.71 -13.33
N ALA A 14 -7.86 8.66 -12.12
CA ALA A 14 -6.45 8.34 -11.94
C ALA A 14 -6.09 6.91 -12.43
N ILE A 15 -7.04 5.98 -12.38
CA ILE A 15 -6.85 4.56 -12.72
C ILE A 15 -6.75 4.34 -14.24
N ILE A 16 -7.30 5.26 -15.05
CA ILE A 16 -7.39 5.12 -16.52
C ILE A 16 -6.13 5.67 -17.23
N SER A 17 -5.14 6.16 -16.48
CA SER A 17 -3.92 6.72 -17.05
C SER A 17 -3.00 5.62 -17.62
N ASN A 18 -3.11 5.35 -18.92
CA ASN A 18 -2.18 4.46 -19.62
C ASN A 18 -0.84 5.17 -19.82
N ALA A 19 0.27 4.46 -19.62
CA ALA A 19 1.59 5.01 -19.92
C ALA A 19 1.73 5.30 -21.43
N CYS A 20 2.28 6.45 -21.81
CA CYS A 20 2.67 6.68 -23.20
C CYS A 20 3.87 5.78 -23.57
N PRO A 21 4.16 5.54 -24.86
CA PRO A 21 5.23 4.64 -25.27
C PRO A 21 6.61 5.00 -24.68
N ALA A 22 6.89 6.29 -24.49
CA ALA A 22 8.12 6.76 -23.85
C ALA A 22 8.19 6.38 -22.36
N CYS A 23 7.08 6.53 -21.64
CA CYS A 23 6.98 6.15 -20.23
C CYS A 23 7.05 4.62 -20.06
N GLU A 24 6.42 3.87 -20.95
CA GLU A 24 6.47 2.40 -20.93
C GLU A 24 7.88 1.85 -21.21
N ALA A 25 8.63 2.49 -22.11
CA ALA A 25 10.02 2.11 -22.37
C ALA A 25 10.93 2.32 -21.15
N ALA A 26 10.66 3.35 -20.34
CA ALA A 26 11.39 3.68 -19.13
C ALA A 26 11.05 2.78 -17.92
N GLN A 27 9.92 2.06 -17.98
CA GLN A 27 9.54 1.12 -16.93
C GLN A 27 10.51 -0.08 -16.88
N PRO A 28 10.70 -0.69 -15.69
CA PRO A 28 11.55 -1.86 -15.54
C PRO A 28 11.02 -3.02 -16.38
N LYS A 29 11.91 -3.72 -17.10
CA LYS A 29 11.58 -4.72 -18.13
C LYS A 29 10.51 -5.74 -17.70
N VAL A 30 10.57 -6.20 -16.45
CA VAL A 30 9.67 -7.25 -15.91
C VAL A 30 8.28 -6.71 -15.60
N LEU A 31 8.14 -5.40 -15.35
CA LEU A 31 6.90 -4.78 -14.89
C LEU A 31 6.39 -3.69 -15.86
N ARG A 32 6.83 -3.74 -17.12
CA ARG A 32 6.30 -2.87 -18.18
C ARG A 32 4.80 -3.07 -18.33
N GLY A 33 4.08 -1.97 -18.48
CA GLY A 33 2.62 -1.93 -18.52
C GLY A 33 1.92 -2.06 -17.15
N ILE A 34 2.65 -2.35 -16.07
CA ILE A 34 2.09 -2.53 -14.73
C ILE A 34 2.50 -1.39 -13.79
N THR A 35 3.77 -1.01 -13.77
CA THR A 35 4.27 0.02 -12.84
C THR A 35 4.27 1.39 -13.48
N HIS A 36 3.88 2.43 -12.76
CA HIS A 36 4.09 3.80 -13.25
C HIS A 36 5.54 4.25 -12.98
N GLY A 37 6.15 4.93 -13.95
CA GLY A 37 7.46 5.56 -13.80
C GLY A 37 8.67 4.65 -14.06
N ALA A 38 9.85 5.24 -13.93
CA ALA A 38 11.11 4.52 -14.10
C ALA A 38 11.37 3.57 -12.93
N GLY A 39 11.97 2.42 -13.25
CA GLY A 39 12.38 1.45 -12.24
C GLY A 39 13.62 1.92 -11.44
N PRO A 40 14.03 1.11 -10.44
CA PRO A 40 15.27 1.34 -9.70
C PRO A 40 16.46 1.51 -10.66
N THR A 41 17.28 2.52 -10.44
CA THR A 41 18.41 2.87 -11.33
C THR A 41 19.74 2.29 -10.86
N SER A 42 19.84 1.98 -9.57
CA SER A 42 21.04 1.46 -8.93
C SER A 42 20.76 0.24 -8.05
N ASN A 43 21.79 -0.54 -7.73
CA ASN A 43 21.69 -1.65 -6.78
C ASN A 43 21.25 -1.21 -5.37
N TRP A 44 21.57 0.03 -4.99
CA TRP A 44 21.14 0.61 -3.71
C TRP A 44 19.62 0.83 -3.67
N ASP A 45 19.02 1.22 -4.80
CA ASP A 45 17.58 1.41 -4.92
C ASP A 45 16.84 0.07 -4.72
N TYR A 46 17.39 -1.02 -5.29
CA TYR A 46 16.87 -2.38 -5.08
C TYR A 46 16.99 -2.83 -3.62
N LEU A 47 18.15 -2.58 -2.99
CA LEU A 47 18.35 -2.92 -1.58
C LEU A 47 17.38 -2.16 -0.68
N ALA A 48 17.22 -0.85 -0.89
CA ALA A 48 16.28 -0.03 -0.15
C ALA A 48 14.83 -0.52 -0.31
N GLY A 49 14.46 -0.90 -1.55
CA GLY A 49 13.15 -1.46 -1.85
C GLY A 49 12.88 -2.77 -1.10
N ILE A 50 13.83 -3.70 -1.08
CA ILE A 50 13.70 -4.98 -0.37
C ILE A 50 13.62 -4.78 1.15
N VAL A 51 14.48 -3.92 1.71
CA VAL A 51 14.46 -3.61 3.15
C VAL A 51 13.11 -3.00 3.55
N THR A 52 12.62 -2.05 2.75
CA THR A 52 11.31 -1.42 2.99
C THR A 52 10.18 -2.45 2.92
N LEU A 53 10.19 -3.34 1.92
CA LEU A 53 9.20 -4.40 1.77
C LEU A 53 9.16 -5.30 3.00
N LEU A 54 10.32 -5.75 3.50
CA LEU A 54 10.42 -6.60 4.68
C LEU A 54 9.87 -5.89 5.93
N ILE A 55 10.21 -4.61 6.11
CA ILE A 55 9.69 -3.80 7.23
C ILE A 55 8.17 -3.68 7.14
N VAL A 56 7.62 -3.35 5.97
CA VAL A 56 6.17 -3.19 5.77
C VAL A 56 5.43 -4.50 6.04
N ILE A 57 5.95 -5.63 5.54
CA ILE A 57 5.36 -6.96 5.83
C ILE A 57 5.40 -7.25 7.33
N GLY A 58 6.52 -6.96 8.00
CA GLY A 58 6.65 -7.13 9.44
C GLY A 58 5.65 -6.28 10.23
N VAL A 59 5.55 -4.99 9.90
CA VAL A 59 4.59 -4.07 10.52
C VAL A 59 3.15 -4.55 10.28
N LEU A 60 2.79 -4.90 9.04
CA LEU A 60 1.46 -5.41 8.71
C LEU A 60 1.13 -6.67 9.51
N PHE A 61 2.07 -7.61 9.59
CA PHE A 61 1.91 -8.84 10.37
C PHE A 61 1.62 -8.52 11.85
N PHE A 62 2.42 -7.65 12.47
CA PHE A 62 2.24 -7.30 13.88
C PHE A 62 0.97 -6.49 14.11
N SER A 63 0.63 -5.57 13.21
CA SER A 63 -0.62 -4.82 13.25
C SER A 63 -1.83 -5.75 13.23
N ILE A 64 -1.86 -6.73 12.32
CA ILE A 64 -2.93 -7.74 12.26
C ILE A 64 -2.92 -8.62 13.52
N LYS A 65 -1.75 -9.13 13.90
CA LYS A 65 -1.59 -10.01 15.07
C LYS A 65 -2.17 -9.39 16.34
N TRP A 66 -1.84 -8.13 16.63
CA TRP A 66 -2.29 -7.44 17.84
C TRP A 66 -3.69 -6.83 17.74
N LEU A 67 -4.25 -6.76 16.53
CA LEU A 67 -5.66 -6.44 16.32
C LEU A 67 -6.53 -7.67 16.60
N ILE A 68 -6.13 -8.85 16.12
CA ILE A 68 -6.87 -10.11 16.29
C ILE A 68 -6.69 -10.69 17.71
N SER A 69 -5.45 -10.75 18.19
CA SER A 69 -5.11 -11.35 19.48
C SER A 69 -4.25 -10.38 20.30
N PRO A 70 -4.90 -9.38 20.92
CA PRO A 70 -4.22 -8.51 21.87
C PRO A 70 -3.73 -9.34 23.06
N GLY A 71 -2.45 -9.23 23.40
CA GLY A 71 -1.88 -9.85 24.61
C GLY A 71 -2.27 -9.14 25.91
N GLU A 72 -3.14 -8.13 25.81
CA GLU A 72 -3.63 -7.31 26.92
C GLU A 72 -4.64 -8.12 27.75
N LYS A 73 -4.35 -8.31 29.05
CA LYS A 73 -5.21 -9.06 29.99
C LYS A 73 -6.18 -8.19 30.77
N GLU A 74 -6.01 -6.87 30.70
CA GLU A 74 -6.83 -5.89 31.41
C GLU A 74 -8.27 -5.89 30.89
N GLU A 75 -9.23 -5.95 31.82
CA GLU A 75 -10.65 -6.07 31.48
C GLU A 75 -11.20 -4.77 30.87
N ASN A 76 -10.69 -3.62 31.31
CA ASN A 76 -11.13 -2.28 30.88
C ASN A 76 -10.38 -1.73 29.66
N HIS A 77 -9.70 -2.59 28.88
CA HIS A 77 -8.94 -2.13 27.72
C HIS A 77 -9.87 -1.70 26.57
N ILE A 78 -9.61 -0.54 25.95
CA ILE A 78 -10.47 0.05 24.90
C ILE A 78 -10.75 -0.90 23.72
N LYS A 79 -9.82 -1.80 23.37
CA LYS A 79 -10.04 -2.81 22.32
C LYS A 79 -11.10 -3.86 22.69
N ARG A 80 -11.25 -4.20 23.97
CA ARG A 80 -12.34 -5.09 24.43
C ARG A 80 -13.69 -4.37 24.36
N SER A 81 -13.73 -3.06 24.54
CA SER A 81 -14.96 -2.28 24.37
C SER A 81 -15.44 -2.19 22.91
N VAL A 82 -14.51 -2.26 21.93
CA VAL A 82 -14.84 -2.16 20.49
C VAL A 82 -15.10 -3.54 19.85
N LEU A 83 -14.45 -4.60 20.34
CA LEU A 83 -14.57 -5.96 19.79
C LEU A 83 -15.58 -6.86 20.52
N ASN A 84 -16.10 -6.44 21.68
CA ASN A 84 -17.27 -7.09 22.29
C ASN A 84 -18.53 -6.60 21.56
N PHE A 85 -19.13 -7.48 20.75
CA PHE A 85 -20.49 -7.36 20.25
C PHE A 85 -21.44 -8.17 21.13
#